data_AF-A0A0U3DHM7-F1
#
_entry.id   AF-A0A0U3DHM7-F1
#
_cell.length_a   1.000
_cell.length_b   1.000
_cell.length_c   1.000
_cell.angle_alpha   90.00
_cell.angle_beta   90.00
_cell.angle_gamma   90.00
#
_symmetry.space_group_name_H-M   'P 1'
#
loop_
_entity.id
_entity.type
_entity.pdbx_description
1 polymer ?
#
loop_
_entity_poly.entity_id
_entity_poly.type
_entity_poly.pdbx_seq_one_letter_code
_entity_poly.pdbx_strand_id
1 'polypeptide(L)'
;MFKIPEHQVAGHQAKDGVLGPLIDDSGNFYKPLQNDGRGSKEIAFYTSLSSDPRVPDNIRRYFPIFRGSKAINASDGSGLQPHLVLEDVVSSYQSPSVMDIKIGSRTWDPQASESYIEKCLKKDRESSSLTLGFRISGLKLVTSSKDASVWQPGRKFLQNLAANDAKLVLSRFVSSNVSSNDNIHPDCSFASKVFGGPSGILEQLLELKKWFEVQTIFHFYSCSVLMVYERESLMKGSSSSGALVKLVDFAHVADAKGAIDHNFLGGLCSLIKFISDVLEAPVENGFCNNYCSKDEH
;
A
#
# COMPACT_ATOMS: atom_id res chain seq x y z
N MET A 1 22.21 -5.85 -12.23
CA MET A 1 21.45 -6.47 -13.36
C MET A 1 19.97 -6.17 -13.13
N PHE A 2 19.13 -5.99 -14.17
CA PHE A 2 17.69 -5.75 -13.94
C PHE A 2 16.94 -7.04 -13.61
N LYS A 3 16.00 -6.97 -12.66
CA LYS A 3 15.18 -8.09 -12.19
C LYS A 3 13.71 -7.64 -12.08
N ILE A 4 12.79 -8.59 -12.07
CA ILE A 4 11.37 -8.32 -11.78
C ILE A 4 11.22 -8.13 -10.26
N PRO A 5 10.51 -7.08 -9.79
CA PRO A 5 10.27 -6.89 -8.36
C PRO A 5 9.31 -7.96 -7.80
N GLU A 6 9.89 -8.92 -7.07
CA GLU A 6 9.18 -10.08 -6.54
C GLU A 6 8.07 -9.74 -5.53
N HIS A 7 8.21 -8.62 -4.83
CA HIS A 7 7.29 -8.20 -3.77
C HIS A 7 6.26 -7.15 -4.23
N GLN A 8 6.14 -6.91 -5.53
CA GLN A 8 5.12 -6.00 -6.06
C GLN A 8 3.72 -6.62 -5.93
N VAL A 9 2.85 -6.00 -5.13
CA VAL A 9 1.51 -6.53 -4.82
C VAL A 9 0.36 -5.87 -5.58
N ALA A 10 0.60 -4.69 -6.16
CA ALA A 10 -0.39 -3.90 -6.89
C ALA A 10 0.25 -3.16 -8.08
N GLY A 11 -0.57 -2.44 -8.86
CA GLY A 11 -0.12 -1.71 -10.04
C GLY A 11 0.04 -2.57 -11.30
N HIS A 12 0.84 -2.11 -12.26
CA HIS A 12 1.17 -2.85 -13.48
C HIS A 12 2.35 -3.77 -13.17
N GLN A 13 2.20 -5.08 -13.36
CA GLN A 13 3.27 -6.05 -13.16
C GLN A 13 3.89 -6.40 -14.51
N ALA A 14 5.20 -6.64 -14.53
CA ALA A 14 5.91 -7.15 -15.71
C ALA A 14 5.56 -8.64 -15.88
N LYS A 15 4.46 -8.94 -16.57
CA LYS A 15 3.96 -10.30 -16.76
C LYS A 15 3.41 -10.48 -18.17
N ASP A 16 3.61 -11.66 -18.76
CA ASP A 16 3.00 -12.07 -20.03
C ASP A 16 3.30 -11.10 -21.20
N GLY A 17 4.53 -10.58 -21.26
CA GLY A 17 4.94 -9.62 -22.30
C GLY A 17 4.39 -8.20 -22.10
N VAL A 18 3.83 -7.88 -20.93
CA VAL A 18 3.43 -6.52 -20.57
C VAL A 18 4.61 -5.80 -19.91
N LEU A 19 4.88 -4.58 -20.37
CA LEU A 19 5.82 -3.68 -19.73
C LEU A 19 5.43 -3.42 -18.27
N GLY A 20 6.38 -3.64 -17.36
CA GLY A 20 6.19 -3.39 -15.94
C GLY A 20 7.48 -2.99 -15.25
N PRO A 21 7.42 -2.79 -13.93
CA PRO A 21 8.56 -2.33 -13.17
C PRO A 21 9.72 -3.31 -13.14
N LEU A 22 10.92 -2.75 -12.97
CA LEU A 22 12.17 -3.49 -12.80
C LEU A 22 12.87 -3.00 -11.53
N ILE A 23 13.73 -3.83 -10.96
CA ILE A 23 14.64 -3.45 -9.88
C ILE A 23 16.09 -3.79 -10.22
N ASP A 24 17.05 -3.19 -9.52
CA ASP A 24 18.46 -3.57 -9.58
C ASP A 24 19.06 -3.87 -8.20
N ASP A 25 20.30 -4.35 -8.20
CA ASP A 25 21.03 -4.68 -6.98
C ASP A 25 21.52 -3.44 -6.20
N SER A 26 21.25 -2.23 -6.70
CA SER A 26 21.59 -0.95 -6.07
C SER A 26 20.41 -0.32 -5.33
N GLY A 27 19.29 -1.04 -5.20
CA GLY A 27 18.09 -0.57 -4.51
C GLY A 27 17.29 0.46 -5.31
N ASN A 28 17.32 0.37 -6.64
CA ASN A 28 16.50 1.20 -7.51
C ASN A 28 15.26 0.44 -8.01
N PHE A 29 14.13 1.12 -8.02
CA PHE A 29 12.87 0.68 -8.63
C PHE A 29 12.59 1.52 -9.87
N TYR A 30 12.52 0.86 -11.02
CA TYR A 30 12.30 1.45 -12.33
C TYR A 30 10.84 1.29 -12.72
N LYS A 31 10.05 2.35 -12.57
CA LYS A 31 8.63 2.35 -12.92
C LYS A 31 8.44 2.88 -14.35
N PRO A 32 7.90 2.10 -15.30
CA PRO A 32 7.61 2.59 -16.64
C PRO A 32 6.73 3.84 -16.58
N LEU A 33 7.08 4.86 -17.36
CA LEU A 33 6.24 6.05 -17.46
C LEU A 33 4.92 5.66 -18.12
N GLN A 34 3.83 5.96 -17.44
CA GLN A 34 2.50 5.68 -17.96
C GLN A 34 2.13 6.66 -19.08
N ASN A 35 1.45 6.14 -20.10
CA ASN A 35 0.90 6.91 -21.21
C ASN A 35 -0.14 7.96 -20.75
N ASP A 36 -0.58 8.79 -21.69
CA ASP A 36 -1.60 9.84 -21.50
C ASP A 36 -1.17 10.93 -20.51
N GLY A 37 0.14 11.22 -20.47
CA GLY A 37 0.74 12.24 -19.59
C GLY A 37 0.83 11.85 -18.12
N ARG A 38 0.36 10.65 -17.71
CA ARG A 38 0.41 10.18 -16.32
C ARG A 38 1.85 10.06 -15.79
N GLY A 39 2.76 9.51 -16.59
CA GLY A 39 4.18 9.45 -16.22
C GLY A 39 4.80 10.83 -16.03
N SER A 40 4.50 11.77 -16.92
CA SER A 40 4.99 13.16 -16.80
C SER A 40 4.43 13.87 -15.56
N LYS A 41 3.16 13.63 -15.21
CA LYS A 41 2.55 14.15 -13.97
C LYS A 41 3.24 13.61 -12.74
N GLU A 42 3.58 12.32 -12.72
CA GLU A 42 4.30 11.70 -11.60
C GLU A 42 5.72 12.27 -11.45
N ILE A 43 6.45 12.51 -12.55
CA ILE A 43 7.75 13.21 -12.52
C ILE A 43 7.59 14.63 -11.96
N ALA A 44 6.60 15.38 -12.44
CA ALA A 44 6.34 16.74 -12.00
C ALA A 44 6.01 16.80 -10.51
N PHE A 45 5.25 15.82 -10.01
CA PHE A 45 4.98 15.67 -8.58
C PHE A 45 6.27 15.51 -7.76
N TYR A 46 7.13 14.55 -8.09
CA TYR A 46 8.37 14.34 -7.33
C TYR A 46 9.32 15.56 -7.38
N THR A 47 9.37 16.24 -8.53
CA THR A 47 10.14 17.47 -8.70
C THR A 47 9.59 18.60 -7.82
N SER A 48 8.26 18.74 -7.73
CA SER A 48 7.62 19.71 -6.85
C SER A 48 7.82 19.37 -5.37
N LEU A 49 7.58 18.11 -4.98
CA LEU A 49 7.74 17.61 -3.61
C LEU A 49 9.14 17.88 -3.04
N SER A 50 10.18 17.66 -3.87
CA SER A 50 11.57 17.85 -3.46
C SER A 50 11.98 19.32 -3.31
N SER A 51 11.34 20.23 -4.05
CA SER A 51 11.72 21.65 -4.10
C SER A 51 10.80 22.58 -3.29
N ASP A 52 9.59 22.14 -2.94
CA ASP A 52 8.62 22.97 -2.22
C ASP A 52 8.97 23.09 -0.73
N PRO A 53 9.35 24.28 -0.23
CA PRO A 53 9.77 24.47 1.17
C PRO A 53 8.62 24.28 2.17
N ARG A 54 7.36 24.25 1.71
CA ARG A 54 6.18 24.02 2.56
C ARG A 54 6.00 22.55 2.93
N VAL A 55 6.72 21.63 2.28
CA VAL A 55 6.77 20.21 2.66
C VAL A 55 7.85 20.04 3.73
N PRO A 56 7.55 19.56 4.94
CA PRO A 56 8.56 19.35 5.98
C PRO A 56 9.48 18.15 5.70
N ASP A 57 10.72 18.18 6.18
CA ASP A 57 11.69 17.10 5.97
C ASP A 57 11.25 15.76 6.58
N ASN A 58 10.63 15.80 7.77
CA ASN A 58 10.07 14.62 8.41
C ASN A 58 8.87 14.01 7.65
N ILE A 59 8.30 14.74 6.68
CA ILE A 59 7.24 14.24 5.79
C ILE A 59 7.82 13.65 4.51
N ARG A 60 8.93 14.22 3.98
CA ARG A 60 9.59 13.71 2.77
C ARG A 60 9.97 12.23 2.85
N ARG A 61 10.28 11.72 4.05
CA ARG A 61 10.62 10.31 4.27
C ARG A 61 9.49 9.33 3.89
N TYR A 62 8.23 9.79 3.84
CA TYR A 62 7.10 8.95 3.45
C TYR A 62 6.99 8.77 1.93
N PHE A 63 7.85 9.40 1.14
CA PHE A 63 7.87 9.24 -0.31
C PHE A 63 9.11 8.40 -0.70
N PRO A 64 9.03 7.52 -1.70
CA PRO A 64 10.21 6.89 -2.26
C PRO A 64 11.18 7.95 -2.79
N ILE A 65 12.49 7.76 -2.57
CA ILE A 65 13.49 8.71 -3.09
C ILE A 65 13.43 8.72 -4.61
N PHE A 66 13.17 9.89 -5.19
CA PHE A 66 13.20 10.10 -6.63
C PHE A 66 14.64 10.35 -7.11
N ARG A 67 15.10 9.56 -8.08
CA ARG A 67 16.47 9.59 -8.62
C ARG A 67 16.53 10.05 -10.08
N GLY A 68 15.44 10.63 -10.58
CA GLY A 68 15.32 11.06 -11.98
C GLY A 68 14.64 10.02 -12.87
N SER A 69 14.80 10.17 -14.18
CA SER A 69 14.25 9.27 -15.19
C SER A 69 15.34 8.69 -16.09
N LYS A 70 15.15 7.47 -16.56
CA LYS A 70 16.10 6.78 -17.45
C LYS A 70 15.36 5.99 -18.53
N ALA A 71 15.91 5.98 -19.75
CA ALA A 71 15.44 5.07 -20.80
C ALA A 71 16.07 3.68 -20.58
N ILE A 72 15.25 2.64 -20.53
CA ILE A 72 15.66 1.25 -20.29
C ILE A 72 15.00 0.36 -21.33
N ASN A 73 15.71 -0.67 -21.79
CA ASN A 73 15.11 -1.65 -22.69
C ASN A 73 13.95 -2.34 -21.96
N ALA A 74 12.76 -2.21 -22.55
CA ALA A 74 11.55 -2.77 -22.00
C ALA A 74 11.62 -4.30 -21.93
N SER A 75 11.01 -4.84 -20.88
CA SER A 75 10.91 -6.28 -20.65
C SER A 75 10.11 -7.02 -21.73
N ASP A 76 9.32 -6.29 -22.53
CA ASP A 76 8.48 -6.82 -23.61
C ASP A 76 9.16 -6.79 -25.00
N GLY A 77 10.41 -6.31 -25.09
CA GLY A 77 11.14 -6.21 -26.35
C GLY A 77 10.78 -5.00 -27.22
N SER A 78 9.93 -4.08 -26.74
CA SER A 78 9.54 -2.84 -27.47
C SER A 78 10.66 -1.78 -27.59
N GLY A 79 11.90 -2.13 -27.23
CA GLY A 79 13.05 -1.21 -27.27
C GLY A 79 13.16 -0.34 -26.02
N LEU A 80 13.83 0.81 -26.14
CA LEU A 80 14.03 1.73 -25.03
C LEU A 80 12.72 2.43 -24.64
N GLN A 81 12.28 2.22 -23.42
CA GLN A 81 11.12 2.88 -22.82
C GLN A 81 11.54 3.77 -21.65
N PRO A 82 10.91 4.94 -21.47
CA PRO A 82 11.23 5.83 -20.36
C PRO A 82 10.69 5.27 -19.04
N HIS A 83 11.53 5.29 -18.01
CA HIS A 83 11.20 4.85 -16.65
C HIS A 83 11.53 5.95 -15.65
N LEU A 84 10.68 6.08 -14.64
CA LEU A 84 10.96 6.79 -13.40
C LEU A 84 11.90 5.92 -12.56
N VAL A 85 12.95 6.51 -11.98
CA VAL A 85 13.88 5.81 -11.08
C VAL A 85 13.56 6.23 -9.65
N LEU A 86 13.08 5.28 -8.85
CA LEU A 86 12.70 5.45 -7.46
C LEU A 86 13.58 4.58 -6.54
N GLU A 87 13.53 4.85 -5.24
CA GLU A 87 13.94 3.92 -4.20
C GLU A 87 13.15 2.61 -4.30
N ASP A 88 13.84 1.47 -4.32
CA ASP A 88 13.23 0.19 -4.00
C ASP A 88 13.08 0.08 -2.48
N VAL A 89 11.88 0.45 -2.01
CA VAL A 89 11.54 0.57 -0.58
C VAL A 89 11.61 -0.75 0.17
N VAL A 90 11.65 -1.90 -0.52
CA VAL A 90 11.75 -3.22 0.10
C VAL A 90 13.15 -3.84 -0.05
N SER A 91 14.09 -3.18 -0.72
CA SER A 91 15.42 -3.73 -1.03
C SER A 91 16.27 -4.10 0.21
N SER A 92 16.00 -3.47 1.36
CA SER A 92 16.70 -3.74 2.62
C SER A 92 16.07 -4.85 3.47
N TYR A 93 14.95 -5.42 3.03
CA TYR A 93 14.22 -6.46 3.76
C TYR A 93 14.60 -7.84 3.23
N GLN A 94 14.75 -8.80 4.14
CA GLN A 94 14.97 -10.19 3.79
C GLN A 94 13.66 -10.91 3.49
N SER A 95 12.62 -10.63 4.29
CA SER A 95 11.29 -11.23 4.15
C SER A 95 10.19 -10.18 4.32
N PRO A 96 10.06 -9.24 3.36
CA PRO A 96 9.08 -8.17 3.46
C PRO A 96 7.66 -8.70 3.31
N SER A 97 6.81 -8.36 4.26
CA SER A 97 5.36 -8.48 4.14
C SER A 97 4.80 -7.14 3.71
N VAL A 98 4.08 -7.10 2.58
CA VAL A 98 3.74 -5.87 1.86
C VAL A 98 2.24 -5.77 1.64
N MET A 99 1.66 -4.62 1.96
CA MET A 99 0.25 -4.30 1.69
C MET A 99 0.14 -2.94 0.99
N ASP A 100 -0.57 -2.90 -0.14
CA ASP A 100 -0.93 -1.68 -0.85
C ASP A 100 -2.39 -1.33 -0.56
N ILE A 101 -2.62 -0.16 0.02
CA ILE A 101 -3.95 0.35 0.36
C ILE A 101 -4.17 1.66 -0.37
N LYS A 102 -5.13 1.66 -1.30
CA LYS A 102 -5.53 2.88 -2.00
C LYS A 102 -6.42 3.71 -1.10
N ILE A 103 -6.10 5.00 -0.96
CA ILE A 103 -6.75 5.92 -0.02
C ILE A 103 -7.70 6.86 -0.75
N GLY A 104 -8.81 7.18 -0.09
CA GLY A 104 -9.85 8.09 -0.53
C GLY A 104 -11.11 7.36 -1.00
N SER A 105 -12.27 7.95 -0.72
CA SER A 105 -13.56 7.48 -1.26
C SER A 105 -13.71 7.74 -2.75
N ARG A 106 -12.91 8.67 -3.28
CA ARG A 106 -12.86 9.06 -4.68
C ARG A 106 -11.45 8.87 -5.22
N THR A 107 -11.32 8.20 -6.37
CA THR A 107 -10.03 7.97 -7.04
C THR A 107 -9.78 8.87 -8.26
N TRP A 108 -10.66 9.84 -8.52
CA TRP A 108 -10.57 10.77 -9.64
C TRP A 108 -10.46 12.23 -9.20
N ASP A 109 -9.69 13.01 -9.96
CA ASP A 109 -9.62 14.47 -9.88
C ASP A 109 -10.89 15.09 -10.48
N PRO A 110 -11.58 16.03 -9.81
CA PRO A 110 -12.71 16.77 -10.37
C PRO A 110 -12.45 17.50 -11.68
N GLN A 111 -11.19 17.78 -12.01
CA GLN A 111 -10.79 18.40 -13.29
C GLN A 111 -10.43 17.38 -14.38
N ALA A 112 -10.55 16.07 -14.10
CA ALA A 112 -10.31 15.03 -15.10
C ALA A 112 -11.41 14.99 -16.18
N SER A 113 -11.14 14.31 -17.29
CA SER A 113 -12.15 14.12 -18.34
C SER A 113 -13.37 13.35 -17.83
N GLU A 114 -14.55 13.66 -18.36
CA GLU A 114 -15.81 12.99 -18.00
C GLU A 114 -15.69 11.46 -18.13
N SER A 115 -15.11 10.98 -19.24
CA SER A 115 -14.87 9.55 -19.47
C SER A 115 -13.98 8.89 -18.42
N TYR A 116 -13.00 9.62 -17.87
CA TYR A 116 -12.14 9.12 -16.79
C TYR A 116 -12.90 9.11 -15.47
N ILE A 117 -13.67 10.17 -15.18
CA ILE A 117 -14.51 10.27 -13.99
C ILE A 117 -15.52 9.12 -13.96
N GLU A 118 -16.24 8.86 -15.05
CA GLU A 118 -17.21 7.76 -15.15
C GLU A 118 -16.56 6.39 -14.90
N LYS A 119 -15.41 6.15 -15.51
CA LYS A 119 -14.63 4.92 -15.32
C LYS A 119 -14.22 4.73 -13.87
N CYS A 120 -13.77 5.79 -13.19
CA CYS A 120 -13.35 5.73 -11.80
C CYS A 120 -14.56 5.61 -10.86
N LEU A 121 -15.65 6.34 -11.11
CA LEU A 121 -16.91 6.22 -10.37
C LEU A 121 -17.44 4.78 -10.38
N LYS A 122 -17.45 4.12 -11.54
CA LYS A 122 -17.86 2.72 -11.64
C LYS A 122 -16.99 1.83 -10.75
N LYS A 123 -15.66 1.96 -10.83
CA LYS A 123 -14.72 1.18 -10.01
C LYS A 123 -14.84 1.46 -8.53
N ASP A 124 -15.06 2.71 -8.15
CA ASP A 124 -15.16 3.11 -6.75
C ASP A 124 -16.45 2.55 -6.13
N ARG A 125 -17.56 2.51 -6.89
CA ARG A 125 -18.83 1.87 -6.50
C ARG A 125 -18.76 0.36 -6.34
N GLU A 126 -17.91 -0.30 -7.12
CA GLU A 126 -17.69 -1.75 -7.05
C GLU A 126 -16.57 -2.12 -6.06
N SER A 127 -16.21 -1.21 -5.15
CA SER A 127 -15.11 -1.39 -4.21
C SER A 127 -15.45 -0.89 -2.81
N SER A 128 -14.60 -1.23 -1.84
CA SER A 128 -14.72 -0.71 -0.48
C SER A 128 -14.35 0.78 -0.34
N SER A 129 -13.91 1.44 -1.41
CA SER A 129 -13.44 2.84 -1.34
C SER A 129 -14.54 3.78 -0.90
N LEU A 130 -15.74 3.69 -1.49
CA LEU A 130 -16.85 4.59 -1.12
C LEU A 130 -17.31 4.40 0.33
N THR A 131 -17.34 3.16 0.81
CA THR A 131 -17.90 2.82 2.13
C THR A 131 -16.88 2.97 3.25
N LEU A 132 -15.62 2.64 3.00
CA LEU A 132 -14.55 2.65 4.01
C LEU A 132 -13.61 3.86 3.87
N GLY A 133 -13.67 4.61 2.78
CA GLY A 133 -12.68 5.65 2.46
C GLY A 133 -11.33 5.10 2.02
N PHE A 134 -11.18 3.79 1.88
CA PHE A 134 -9.99 3.13 1.35
C PHE A 134 -10.32 1.74 0.77
N ARG A 135 -9.39 1.16 0.01
CA ARG A 135 -9.45 -0.26 -0.41
C ARG A 135 -8.09 -0.91 -0.41
N ILE A 136 -8.03 -2.18 0.00
CA ILE A 136 -6.82 -2.99 -0.11
C ILE A 136 -6.66 -3.37 -1.59
N SER A 137 -5.60 -2.90 -2.23
CA SER A 137 -5.37 -3.10 -3.66
C SER A 137 -4.43 -4.27 -3.95
N GLY A 138 -3.64 -4.69 -2.96
CA GLY A 138 -2.72 -5.81 -3.06
C GLY A 138 -2.11 -6.18 -1.72
N LEU A 139 -1.73 -7.45 -1.57
CA LEU A 139 -1.13 -7.99 -0.36
C LEU A 139 -0.21 -9.16 -0.70
N LYS A 140 0.95 -9.26 -0.05
CA LYS A 140 1.82 -10.43 -0.04
C LYS A 140 2.38 -10.60 1.37
N LEU A 141 2.04 -11.71 2.00
CA LEU A 141 2.47 -12.07 3.34
C LEU A 141 3.28 -13.36 3.27
N VAL A 142 4.52 -13.35 3.77
CA VAL A 142 5.36 -14.54 3.74
C VAL A 142 4.95 -15.50 4.86
N THR A 143 4.48 -16.70 4.55
CA THR A 143 3.98 -17.64 5.58
C THR A 143 5.06 -18.58 6.11
N SER A 144 6.05 -18.95 5.29
CA SER A 144 7.24 -19.71 5.71
C SER A 144 8.42 -19.34 4.83
N SER A 145 9.56 -18.96 5.43
CA SER A 145 10.80 -18.69 4.69
C SER A 145 11.45 -19.97 4.14
N LYS A 146 11.16 -21.14 4.73
CA LYS A 146 11.75 -22.43 4.30
C LYS A 146 11.18 -22.95 2.98
N ASP A 147 9.89 -22.72 2.74
CA ASP A 147 9.17 -23.26 1.58
C ASP A 147 8.73 -22.16 0.60
N ALA A 148 9.19 -20.92 0.81
CA ALA A 148 8.76 -19.73 0.07
C ALA A 148 7.22 -19.60 -0.04
N SER A 149 6.48 -20.11 0.97
CA SER A 149 5.03 -20.05 0.95
C SER A 149 4.57 -18.63 1.23
N VAL A 150 3.59 -18.17 0.47
CA VAL A 150 3.04 -16.82 0.58
C VAL A 150 1.52 -16.87 0.62
N TRP A 151 0.93 -16.03 1.45
CA TRP A 151 -0.49 -15.70 1.39
C TRP A 151 -0.65 -14.43 0.55
N GLN A 152 -1.26 -14.58 -0.62
CA GLN A 152 -1.50 -13.51 -1.57
C GLN A 152 -2.91 -13.66 -2.17
N PRO A 153 -3.94 -13.13 -1.48
CA PRO A 153 -5.30 -13.14 -2.00
C PRO A 153 -5.42 -12.45 -3.35
N GLY A 154 -6.31 -12.94 -4.20
CA GLY A 154 -6.56 -12.35 -5.51
C GLY A 154 -7.12 -10.93 -5.39
N ARG A 155 -6.72 -10.05 -6.31
CA ARG A 155 -7.14 -8.64 -6.35
C ARG A 155 -8.66 -8.44 -6.29
N LYS A 156 -9.44 -9.30 -6.96
CA LYS A 156 -10.91 -9.22 -6.98
C LYS A 156 -11.52 -9.41 -5.58
N PHE A 157 -10.93 -10.31 -4.78
CA PHE A 157 -11.36 -10.53 -3.40
C PHE A 157 -11.09 -9.29 -2.54
N LEU A 158 -9.89 -8.69 -2.66
CA LEU A 158 -9.49 -7.53 -1.86
C LEU A 158 -10.23 -6.24 -2.23
N GLN A 159 -10.75 -6.13 -3.46
CA GLN A 159 -11.30 -4.88 -3.98
C GLN A 159 -12.59 -4.44 -3.28
N ASN A 160 -13.45 -5.37 -2.84
CA ASN A 160 -14.79 -5.08 -2.35
C ASN A 160 -15.07 -5.70 -0.98
N LEU A 161 -14.15 -5.48 -0.03
CA LEU A 161 -14.28 -5.99 1.33
C LEU A 161 -15.29 -5.15 2.13
N ALA A 162 -16.15 -5.81 2.90
CA ALA A 162 -16.90 -5.14 3.95
C ALA A 162 -15.96 -4.74 5.10
N ALA A 163 -16.44 -3.91 6.03
CA ALA A 163 -15.63 -3.46 7.17
C ALA A 163 -15.05 -4.64 7.97
N ASN A 164 -15.86 -5.65 8.31
CA ASN A 164 -15.37 -6.79 9.08
C ASN A 164 -14.30 -7.59 8.32
N ASP A 165 -14.44 -7.76 7.01
CA ASP A 165 -13.47 -8.49 6.19
C ASP A 165 -12.16 -7.69 6.03
N ALA A 166 -12.25 -6.36 5.88
CA ALA A 166 -11.08 -5.49 5.85
C ALA A 166 -10.31 -5.55 7.19
N LYS A 167 -11.03 -5.54 8.33
CA LYS A 167 -10.44 -5.74 9.66
C LYS A 167 -9.77 -7.12 9.76
N LEU A 168 -10.44 -8.18 9.29
CA LEU A 168 -9.88 -9.53 9.30
C LEU A 168 -8.59 -9.65 8.46
N VAL A 169 -8.54 -9.02 7.29
CA VAL A 169 -7.32 -8.98 6.45
C VAL A 169 -6.19 -8.23 7.15
N LEU A 170 -6.49 -7.09 7.81
CA LEU A 170 -5.50 -6.35 8.61
C LEU A 170 -5.02 -7.16 9.82
N SER A 171 -5.91 -7.87 10.51
CA SER A 171 -5.55 -8.81 11.59
C SER A 171 -4.63 -9.93 11.09
N ARG A 172 -4.97 -10.57 9.95
CA ARG A 172 -4.12 -11.60 9.32
C ARG A 172 -2.73 -11.05 8.95
N PHE A 173 -2.65 -9.80 8.48
CA PHE A 173 -1.38 -9.18 8.11
C PHE A 173 -0.37 -9.11 9.26
N VAL A 174 -0.84 -9.01 10.50
CA VAL A 174 -0.02 -8.93 11.72
C VAL A 174 -0.10 -10.19 12.59
N SER A 175 -0.44 -11.32 12.00
CA SER A 175 -0.54 -12.61 12.70
C SER A 175 0.64 -13.53 12.45
N SER A 176 1.01 -14.36 13.42
CA SER A 176 2.03 -15.40 13.24
C SER A 176 1.44 -16.65 12.58
N ASN A 177 0.20 -16.99 12.95
CA ASN A 177 -0.52 -18.20 12.55
C ASN A 177 -1.23 -18.12 11.18
N VAL A 178 -0.59 -17.51 10.17
CA VAL A 178 -1.21 -17.31 8.85
C VAL A 178 -1.43 -18.65 8.16
N SER A 179 -2.68 -18.91 7.78
CA SER A 179 -3.08 -20.11 7.05
C SER A 179 -4.07 -19.76 5.94
N SER A 180 -4.10 -20.59 4.90
CA SER A 180 -5.16 -20.55 3.88
C SER A 180 -6.49 -21.13 4.37
N ASN A 181 -6.51 -21.75 5.56
CA ASN A 181 -7.73 -22.26 6.18
C ASN A 181 -8.46 -21.12 6.89
N ASP A 182 -9.64 -20.75 6.38
CA ASP A 182 -10.45 -19.64 6.92
C ASP A 182 -10.97 -19.88 8.34
N ASN A 183 -10.92 -21.12 8.85
CA ASN A 183 -11.31 -21.45 10.22
C ASN A 183 -10.27 -21.03 11.28
N ILE A 184 -9.08 -20.60 10.88
CA ILE A 184 -8.04 -20.15 11.80
C ILE A 184 -8.21 -18.65 12.03
N HIS A 185 -8.60 -18.28 13.24
CA HIS A 185 -8.68 -16.90 13.67
C HIS A 185 -7.27 -16.27 13.77
N PRO A 186 -7.08 -15.03 13.29
CA PRO A 186 -5.77 -14.37 13.36
C PRO A 186 -5.39 -14.06 14.82
N ASP A 187 -4.24 -14.53 15.26
CA ASP A 187 -3.72 -14.32 16.62
C ASP A 187 -3.29 -12.88 16.93
N CYS A 188 -3.20 -12.01 15.92
CA CYS A 188 -2.65 -10.64 15.96
C CYS A 188 -1.33 -10.49 16.74
N SER A 189 -0.53 -11.55 16.84
CA SER A 189 0.65 -11.63 17.72
C SER A 189 1.75 -10.61 17.38
N PHE A 190 1.77 -10.08 16.16
CA PHE A 190 2.70 -9.03 15.74
C PHE A 190 2.10 -7.63 15.79
N ALA A 191 0.82 -7.45 16.14
CA ALA A 191 0.15 -6.15 16.11
C ALA A 191 0.90 -5.09 16.92
N SER A 192 1.29 -5.38 18.16
CA SER A 192 2.03 -4.43 19.00
C SER A 192 3.39 -4.03 18.42
N LYS A 193 4.04 -4.90 17.64
CA LYS A 193 5.38 -4.64 17.05
C LYS A 193 5.31 -3.98 15.68
N VAL A 194 4.25 -4.27 14.91
CA VAL A 194 4.08 -3.79 13.52
C VAL A 194 3.21 -2.53 13.48
N PHE A 195 2.05 -2.55 14.12
CA PHE A 195 1.14 -1.41 14.18
C PHE A 195 1.50 -0.47 15.33
N GLY A 196 1.79 -1.01 16.51
CA GLY A 196 2.11 -0.26 17.71
C GLY A 196 3.57 0.20 17.82
N GLY A 197 3.86 0.94 18.89
CA GLY A 197 5.19 1.45 19.21
C GLY A 197 5.59 2.73 18.47
N PRO A 198 6.69 3.39 18.89
CA PRO A 198 7.10 4.69 18.38
C PRO A 198 7.59 4.67 16.92
N SER A 199 7.85 3.48 16.37
CA SER A 199 8.19 3.29 14.95
C SER A 199 7.16 2.43 14.22
N GLY A 200 6.03 2.14 14.87
CA GLY A 200 4.95 1.36 14.27
C GLY A 200 4.25 2.11 13.14
N ILE A 201 3.46 1.36 12.36
CA ILE A 201 2.65 1.92 11.27
C ILE A 201 1.68 2.98 11.81
N LEU A 202 1.09 2.79 12.98
CA LEU A 202 0.10 3.75 13.52
C LEU A 202 0.73 5.13 13.75
N GLU A 203 1.89 5.20 14.39
CA GLU A 203 2.57 6.48 14.64
C GLU A 203 2.96 7.17 13.33
N GLN A 204 3.44 6.40 12.35
CA GLN A 204 3.78 6.92 11.02
C GLN A 204 2.56 7.51 10.29
N LEU A 205 1.41 6.81 10.34
CA LEU A 205 0.16 7.30 9.76
C LEU A 205 -0.39 8.52 10.51
N LEU A 206 -0.24 8.58 11.83
CA LEU A 206 -0.64 9.74 12.63
C LEU A 206 0.20 10.97 12.30
N GLU A 207 1.50 10.82 12.02
CA GLU A 207 2.33 11.93 11.54
C GLU A 207 1.91 12.40 10.14
N LEU A 208 1.67 11.46 9.21
CA LEU A 208 1.10 11.80 7.89
C LEU A 208 -0.23 12.54 8.04
N LYS A 209 -1.12 12.05 8.91
CA LYS A 209 -2.41 12.69 9.19
C LYS A 209 -2.24 14.14 9.62
N LYS A 210 -1.32 14.42 10.55
CA LYS A 210 -1.04 15.81 11.01
C LYS A 210 -0.65 16.72 9.84
N TRP A 211 0.12 16.22 8.88
CA TRP A 211 0.44 16.98 7.67
C TRP A 211 -0.77 17.15 6.75
N PHE A 212 -1.55 16.10 6.51
CA PHE A 212 -2.77 16.17 5.70
C PHE A 212 -3.86 17.07 6.29
N GLU A 213 -3.85 17.33 7.59
CA GLU A 213 -4.76 18.27 8.26
C GLU A 213 -4.48 19.74 7.95
N VAL A 214 -3.25 20.07 7.51
CA VAL A 214 -2.81 21.46 7.33
C VAL A 214 -2.28 21.76 5.94
N GLN A 215 -1.78 20.76 5.20
CA GLN A 215 -1.24 20.98 3.88
C GLN A 215 -2.34 21.34 2.89
N THR A 216 -2.04 22.31 2.04
CA THR A 216 -2.94 22.79 0.98
C THR A 216 -2.20 22.91 -0.35
N ILE A 217 -1.22 22.02 -0.55
CA ILE A 217 -0.31 22.02 -1.70
C ILE A 217 -0.77 20.98 -2.73
N PHE A 218 -1.19 19.81 -2.25
CA PHE A 218 -1.48 18.65 -3.08
C PHE A 218 -2.83 18.01 -2.74
N HIS A 219 -3.60 17.66 -3.77
CA HIS A 219 -4.71 16.70 -3.67
C HIS A 219 -4.28 15.38 -4.31
N PHE A 220 -4.40 14.29 -3.56
CA PHE A 220 -3.92 12.96 -3.92
C PHE A 220 -5.11 12.10 -4.36
N TYR A 221 -5.19 11.82 -5.66
CA TYR A 221 -6.18 10.90 -6.21
C TYR A 221 -5.51 9.60 -6.62
N SER A 222 -6.19 8.47 -6.37
CA SER A 222 -5.70 7.14 -6.73
C SER A 222 -4.28 6.82 -6.22
N CYS A 223 -3.83 7.49 -5.16
CA CYS A 223 -2.56 7.21 -4.50
C CYS A 223 -2.78 6.14 -3.42
N SER A 224 -1.71 5.45 -3.04
CA SER A 224 -1.78 4.38 -2.04
C SER A 224 -0.84 4.65 -0.86
N VAL A 225 -1.22 4.14 0.31
CA VAL A 225 -0.33 3.85 1.43
C VAL A 225 0.21 2.43 1.22
N LEU A 226 1.52 2.31 1.12
CA LEU A 226 2.25 1.05 1.13
C LEU A 226 2.77 0.79 2.54
N MET A 227 2.38 -0.34 3.12
CA MET A 227 2.86 -0.80 4.41
C MET A 227 3.79 -1.98 4.22
N VAL A 228 4.94 -1.94 4.89
CA VAL A 228 5.96 -2.99 4.84
C VAL A 228 6.43 -3.32 6.26
N TYR A 229 6.73 -4.58 6.53
CA TYR A 229 7.52 -4.97 7.72
C TYR A 229 8.32 -6.25 7.44
N GLU A 230 9.37 -6.47 8.23
CA GLU A 230 10.23 -7.65 8.22
C GLU A 230 9.61 -8.76 9.07
N ARG A 231 9.15 -9.83 8.43
CA ARG A 231 8.39 -10.88 9.12
C ARG A 231 9.28 -11.97 9.70
N GLU A 232 10.32 -12.38 9.00
CA GLU A 232 11.14 -13.51 9.44
C GLU A 232 11.88 -13.16 10.74
N SER A 233 12.34 -11.91 10.86
CA SER A 233 12.94 -11.43 12.11
C SER A 233 11.97 -11.48 13.28
N LEU A 234 10.69 -11.14 13.07
CA LEU A 234 9.66 -11.21 14.11
C LEU A 234 9.35 -12.65 14.53
N MET A 235 9.28 -13.58 13.57
CA MET A 235 9.14 -15.02 13.86
C MET A 235 10.30 -15.56 14.70
N LYS A 236 11.51 -15.01 14.53
CA LYS A 236 12.72 -15.34 15.32
C LYS A 236 12.81 -14.58 16.64
N GLY A 237 11.77 -13.82 17.01
CA GLY A 237 11.71 -13.11 18.30
C GLY A 237 12.34 -11.72 18.31
N SER A 238 12.70 -11.14 17.14
CA SER A 238 13.21 -9.77 17.05
C SER A 238 12.26 -8.77 17.74
N SER A 239 12.86 -7.74 18.33
CA SER A 239 12.13 -6.61 18.92
C SER A 239 11.78 -5.54 17.88
N SER A 240 12.51 -5.47 16.76
CA SER A 240 12.22 -4.55 15.66
C SER A 240 11.49 -5.27 14.54
N SER A 241 10.36 -4.71 14.12
CA SER A 241 9.59 -5.15 12.96
C SER A 241 10.10 -4.57 11.64
N GLY A 242 10.94 -3.53 11.68
CA GLY A 242 11.24 -2.74 10.48
C GLY A 242 9.98 -2.16 9.83
N ALA A 243 8.93 -1.86 10.60
CA ALA A 243 7.69 -1.34 10.02
C ALA A 243 7.91 -0.01 9.28
N LEU A 244 7.38 0.08 8.06
CA LEU A 244 7.55 1.23 7.18
C LEU A 244 6.24 1.58 6.47
N VAL A 245 5.95 2.87 6.41
CA VAL A 245 4.90 3.46 5.57
C VAL A 245 5.51 4.29 4.46
N LYS A 246 5.03 4.11 3.23
CA LYS A 246 5.32 4.99 2.09
C LYS A 246 4.03 5.35 1.35
N LEU A 247 3.91 6.57 0.87
CA LEU A 247 2.92 6.95 -0.12
C LEU A 247 3.47 6.61 -1.52
N VAL A 248 2.62 6.10 -2.39
CA VAL A 248 3.00 5.69 -3.76
C VAL A 248 1.90 6.02 -4.79
N ASP A 249 2.25 5.92 -6.07
CA ASP A 249 1.38 6.10 -7.24
C ASP A 249 0.86 7.53 -7.49
N PHE A 250 1.76 8.46 -7.78
CA PHE A 250 1.47 9.90 -7.86
C PHE A 250 1.07 10.42 -9.25
N ALA A 251 0.62 9.53 -10.14
CA ALA A 251 0.18 9.90 -11.49
C ALA A 251 -1.05 10.83 -11.53
N HIS A 252 -1.79 10.91 -10.42
CA HIS A 252 -3.03 11.67 -10.29
C HIS A 252 -3.00 12.62 -9.08
N VAL A 253 -1.84 13.19 -8.77
CA VAL A 253 -1.76 14.32 -7.82
C VAL A 253 -2.08 15.63 -8.55
N ALA A 254 -2.92 16.45 -7.94
CA ALA A 254 -3.31 17.77 -8.44
C ALA A 254 -2.89 18.88 -7.48
N ASP A 255 -2.78 20.10 -8.00
CA ASP A 255 -2.61 21.30 -7.18
C ASP A 255 -3.87 21.52 -6.33
N ALA A 256 -3.67 21.62 -5.00
CA ALA A 256 -4.74 21.79 -4.04
C ALA A 256 -5.36 23.21 -4.02
N LYS A 257 -4.71 24.20 -4.65
CA LYS A 257 -5.16 25.59 -4.75
C LYS A 257 -5.57 26.20 -3.40
N GLY A 258 -4.83 25.87 -2.35
CA GLY A 258 -5.09 26.39 -1.00
C GLY A 258 -6.19 25.64 -0.22
N ALA A 259 -6.73 24.53 -0.73
CA ALA A 259 -7.73 23.72 -0.04
C ALA A 259 -7.17 22.43 0.56
N ILE A 260 -7.72 21.99 1.70
CA ILE A 260 -7.38 20.69 2.31
C ILE A 260 -7.92 19.54 1.45
N ASP A 261 -7.12 18.48 1.30
CA ASP A 261 -7.56 17.22 0.70
C ASP A 261 -8.42 16.41 1.68
N HIS A 262 -9.69 16.78 1.82
CA HIS A 262 -10.62 16.05 2.69
C HIS A 262 -10.87 14.60 2.24
N ASN A 263 -10.70 14.29 0.96
CA ASN A 263 -10.89 12.94 0.43
C ASN A 263 -9.78 12.00 0.93
N PHE A 264 -8.52 12.39 0.75
CA PHE A 264 -7.40 11.60 1.22
C PHE A 264 -7.33 11.57 2.75
N LEU A 265 -7.51 12.73 3.41
CA LEU A 265 -7.52 12.82 4.87
C LEU A 265 -8.60 11.94 5.50
N GLY A 266 -9.82 11.94 4.96
CA GLY A 266 -10.92 11.09 5.44
C GLY A 266 -10.58 9.60 5.32
N GLY A 267 -10.03 9.18 4.18
CA GLY A 267 -9.58 7.80 3.97
C GLY A 267 -8.45 7.38 4.91
N LEU A 268 -7.48 8.28 5.14
CA LEU A 268 -6.36 8.05 6.06
C LEU A 268 -6.86 7.91 7.50
N CYS A 269 -7.77 8.77 7.95
CA CYS A 269 -8.40 8.69 9.27
C CYS A 269 -9.16 7.35 9.45
N SER A 270 -9.87 6.91 8.42
CA SER A 270 -10.53 5.60 8.43
C SER A 270 -9.53 4.46 8.58
N LEU A 271 -8.47 4.42 7.76
CA LEU A 271 -7.42 3.40 7.88
C LEU A 271 -6.77 3.38 9.28
N ILE A 272 -6.48 4.56 9.84
CA ILE A 272 -5.95 4.71 11.20
C ILE A 272 -6.89 4.07 12.22
N LYS A 273 -8.21 4.29 12.10
CA LYS A 273 -9.20 3.68 12.99
C LYS A 273 -9.17 2.16 12.91
N PHE A 274 -9.15 1.60 11.70
CA PHE A 274 -9.07 0.15 11.51
C PHE A 274 -7.81 -0.46 12.11
N ILE A 275 -6.65 0.18 11.92
CA ILE A 275 -5.38 -0.27 12.50
C ILE A 275 -5.40 -0.20 14.02
N SER A 276 -5.94 0.89 14.58
CA SER A 276 -6.10 1.06 16.04
C SER A 276 -7.01 -0.03 16.61
N ASP A 277 -8.11 -0.35 15.92
CA ASP A 277 -9.06 -1.38 16.33
C ASP A 277 -8.51 -2.81 16.29
N VAL A 278 -7.49 -3.07 15.46
CA VAL A 278 -6.75 -4.34 15.46
C VAL A 278 -5.72 -4.36 16.58
N LEU A 279 -5.06 -3.23 16.86
CA LEU A 279 -4.07 -3.11 17.92
C LEU A 279 -4.68 -3.22 19.33
N GLU A 280 -5.88 -2.66 19.51
CA GLU A 280 -6.62 -2.67 20.79
C GLU A 280 -7.46 -3.93 20.99
N ALA A 281 -7.59 -4.79 19.97
CA ALA A 281 -8.35 -6.03 20.10
C ALA A 281 -7.69 -6.92 21.16
N PRO A 282 -8.46 -7.50 22.11
CA PRO A 282 -7.91 -8.46 23.05
C PRO A 282 -7.28 -9.60 22.27
N VAL A 283 -6.04 -9.96 22.61
CA VAL A 283 -5.51 -11.27 22.23
C VAL A 283 -6.39 -12.27 22.97
N GLU A 284 -7.36 -12.88 22.28
CA GLU A 284 -8.18 -13.93 22.87
C GLU A 284 -7.25 -15.09 23.25
N ASN A 285 -6.81 -15.09 24.51
CA ASN A 285 -6.20 -16.24 25.12
C ASN A 285 -7.21 -17.38 25.03
N GLY A 286 -6.82 -18.43 24.32
CA GLY A 286 -7.70 -19.48 23.85
C GLY A 286 -8.70 -19.97 24.90
N PHE A 287 -9.97 -19.95 24.50
CA PHE A 287 -10.96 -20.87 25.02
C PHE A 287 -11.59 -21.63 23.85
N CYS A 288 -11.43 -22.95 23.89
CA CYS A 288 -12.17 -23.90 23.08
C CYS A 288 -13.69 -23.76 23.26
N ASN A 289 -14.38 -24.20 22.22
CA ASN A 289 -15.77 -24.67 22.17
C ASN A 289 -16.88 -23.60 22.13
N ASN A 290 -17.41 -23.36 20.92
CA ASN A 290 -18.67 -23.97 20.47
C ASN A 290 -19.13 -23.34 19.15
N TYR A 291 -18.80 -23.97 18.02
CA TYR A 291 -19.72 -23.97 16.88
C TYR A 291 -20.16 -25.41 16.65
N CYS A 292 -21.23 -25.72 17.37
CA CYS A 292 -22.07 -26.88 17.16
C CYS A 292 -22.60 -26.85 15.72
N SER A 293 -22.63 -28.04 15.13
CA SER A 293 -23.19 -28.42 13.84
C SER A 293 -24.38 -27.57 13.41
N LYS A 294 -24.40 -27.17 12.14
CA LYS A 294 -25.67 -27.04 11.43
C LYS A 294 -25.70 -28.06 10.32
N ASP A 295 -26.64 -28.95 10.53
CA ASP A 295 -26.97 -30.13 9.77
C ASP A 295 -27.31 -29.84 8.31
N GLU A 296 -27.04 -30.87 7.53
CA GLU A 296 -27.71 -31.22 6.28
C GLU A 296 -29.21 -30.94 6.37
N HIS A 297 -29.79 -30.33 5.33
CA HIS A 297 -31.02 -30.73 4.64
C HIS A 297 -31.11 -29.94 3.32
#